data_AF-A0A7L4KG21-F1
#
_entry.id   AF-A0A7L4KG21-F1
#
_cell.length_a   1.000
_cell.length_b   1.000
_cell.length_c   1.000
_cell.angle_alpha   90.00
_cell.angle_beta   90.00
_cell.angle_gamma   90.00
#
_symmetry.space_group_name_H-M   'P 1'
#
loop_
_entity.id
_entity.type
_entity.pdbx_description
1 polymer ?
#
loop_
_entity_poly.entity_id
_entity_poly.type
_entity_poly.pdbx_seq_one_letter_code
_entity_poly.pdbx_strand_id
1 'polypeptide(L)' 'VQADGTDGNCVTFVLHDEDHTLGNALRYMVMKNPDVEFCGYCITHPSESKINFRIQTRG' A
#
# COMPACT_ATOMS: atom_id res chain seq x y z
N VAL A 1 -7.24 7.79 4.09
CA VAL A 1 -8.34 7.76 3.07
C VAL A 1 -8.20 6.47 2.28
N GLN A 2 -9.31 5.79 1.94
CA GLN A 2 -9.33 4.52 1.18
C GLN A 2 -9.90 4.78 -0.22
N ALA A 3 -9.19 4.30 -1.25
CA ALA A 3 -9.72 4.21 -2.61
C ALA A 3 -9.93 2.73 -2.96
N ASP A 4 -11.17 2.36 -3.29
CA ASP A 4 -11.56 1.00 -3.64
C ASP A 4 -11.39 0.76 -5.15
N GLY A 5 -10.81 -0.38 -5.51
CA GLY A 5 -10.72 -0.83 -6.90
C GLY A 5 -12.07 -1.35 -7.40
N THR A 6 -12.26 -1.39 -8.72
CA THR A 6 -13.52 -1.84 -9.34
C THR A 6 -13.94 -3.27 -8.99
N ASP A 7 -13.00 -4.11 -8.57
CA ASP A 7 -13.20 -5.54 -8.36
C ASP A 7 -13.16 -5.97 -6.88
N GLY A 8 -13.14 -5.04 -5.91
CA GLY A 8 -13.11 -5.33 -4.46
C GLY A 8 -11.81 -5.99 -3.93
N ASN A 9 -10.99 -6.51 -4.84
CA ASN A 9 -9.76 -7.24 -4.54
C ASN A 9 -8.52 -6.33 -4.51
N CYS A 10 -8.74 -5.03 -4.68
CA CYS A 10 -7.67 -4.05 -4.75
C CYS A 10 -8.05 -2.83 -3.93
N VAL A 11 -7.19 -2.47 -2.97
CA VAL A 11 -7.41 -1.32 -2.10
C VAL A 11 -6.14 -0.48 -2.02
N THR A 12 -6.31 0.84 -2.07
CA THR A 12 -5.23 1.80 -1.80
C THR A 12 -5.53 2.60 -0.53
N PHE A 13 -4.60 2.53 0.42
CA PHE A 13 -4.61 3.27 1.67
C PHE A 13 -3.70 4.49 1.57
N VAL A 14 -4.12 5.60 2.18
CA VAL A 14 -3.26 6.76 2.44
C VAL A 14 -2.88 6.75 3.91
N LEU A 15 -1.59 6.56 4.18
CA LEU A 15 -1.00 6.60 5.52
C LEU A 15 -0.32 7.97 5.68
N HIS A 16 -0.76 8.73 6.68
CA HIS A 16 -0.22 10.05 7.00
C HIS A 16 0.93 9.92 7.99
N ASP A 17 1.88 10.85 7.91
CA ASP A 17 3.05 10.93 8.78
C ASP A 17 3.97 9.70 8.71
N GLU A 18 3.98 9.04 7.55
CA GLU A 18 4.73 7.82 7.29
C GLU A 18 5.58 7.95 6.02
N ASP A 19 6.69 7.21 5.97
CA ASP A 19 7.69 7.27 4.91
C ASP A 19 8.19 5.88 4.47
N HIS A 20 9.40 5.82 3.89
CA HIS A 20 10.04 4.58 3.46
C HIS A 20 10.26 3.57 4.58
N THR A 21 10.38 4.01 5.83
CA THR A 21 10.63 3.18 7.00
C THR A 21 9.49 2.19 7.20
N LEU A 22 8.28 2.69 7.45
CA LEU A 22 7.10 1.85 7.61
C LEU A 22 6.66 1.26 6.26
N GLY A 23 6.68 2.05 5.18
CA GLY A 23 6.23 1.62 3.87
C GLY A 23 6.98 0.38 3.37
N ASN A 24 8.31 0.34 3.52
CA ASN A 24 9.11 -0.81 3.10
C ASN A 24 8.90 -2.03 3.99
N ALA A 25 8.84 -1.84 5.32
CA ALA A 25 8.61 -2.92 6.27
C ALA A 25 7.25 -3.58 6.03
N LEU A 26 6.18 -2.79 5.91
CA LEU A 26 4.84 -3.28 5.62
C LEU A 26 4.77 -4.00 4.28
N ARG A 27 5.32 -3.40 3.22
CA ARG A 27 5.38 -4.03 1.89
C ARG A 27 6.03 -5.42 1.98
N TYR A 28 7.17 -5.51 2.65
CA TYR A 28 7.89 -6.78 2.79
C TYR A 28 7.06 -7.84 3.49
N MET A 29 6.40 -7.48 4.60
CA MET A 29 5.59 -8.42 5.39
C MET A 29 4.33 -8.84 4.65
N VAL A 30 3.63 -7.90 4.00
CA VAL A 30 2.39 -8.19 3.25
C VAL A 30 2.66 -9.10 2.06
N MET A 31 3.77 -8.91 1.35
CA MET A 31 4.19 -9.80 0.24
C MET A 31 4.52 -11.24 0.67
N LYS A 32 4.60 -11.54 1.98
CA LYS A 32 4.74 -12.93 2.46
C LYS A 32 3.43 -13.71 2.43
N ASN A 33 2.29 -13.03 2.36
CA ASN A 33 0.99 -13.69 2.29
C ASN A 33 0.78 -14.25 0.86
N PRO A 34 0.57 -15.58 0.67
CA PRO A 34 0.37 -16.18 -0.64
C PRO A 34 -0.88 -15.67 -1.39
N ASP A 35 -1.87 -15.13 -0.66
CA ASP A 35 -3.11 -14.60 -1.25
C ASP A 35 -2.92 -13.20 -1.87
N VAL A 36 -1.79 -12.55 -1.58
CA VAL A 36 -1.43 -11.24 -2.14
C VAL A 36 -0.74 -11.44 -3.48
N GLU A 37 -1.33 -10.86 -4.52
CA GLU A 37 -0.75 -10.84 -5.86
C GLU A 37 0.25 -9.68 -6.00
N PHE A 38 -0.10 -8.52 -5.45
CA PHE A 38 0.71 -7.32 -5.55
C PHE A 38 0.58 -6.46 -4.28
N CYS A 39 1.72 -5.93 -3.83
CA CYS A 39 1.76 -4.92 -2.78
C CYS A 39 2.89 -3.93 -3.05
N GLY A 40 2.60 -2.64 -2.88
CA GLY A 40 3.57 -1.57 -3.08
C GLY A 40 3.18 -0.29 -2.35
N TYR A 41 4.16 0.59 -2.16
CA TYR A 41 3.94 1.92 -1.61
C TYR A 41 4.67 2.98 -2.44
N CYS A 42 4.16 4.20 -2.44
CA CYS A 42 4.82 5.35 -3.03
C CYS A 42 4.60 6.63 -2.22
N ILE A 43 5.61 7.49 -2.19
CA ILE A 43 5.49 8.88 -1.76
C ILE A 43 5.12 9.69 -3.01
N THR A 44 3.98 10.38 -2.96
CA THR A 44 3.49 11.16 -4.12
C THR A 44 4.33 12.41 -4.37
N HIS A 45 4.78 13.07 -3.30
CA HIS A 45 5.67 14.21 -3.38
C HIS A 45 6.58 14.24 -2.15
N PRO A 46 7.91 14.44 -2.28
CA PRO A 46 8.85 14.37 -1.14
C PRO A 46 8.57 15.37 -0.01
N SER A 47 7.89 16.48 -0.31
CA SER A 47 7.49 17.48 0.69
C SER A 47 6.21 17.13 1.44
N GLU A 48 5.52 16.05 1.08
CA GLU A 48 4.33 15.57 1.76
C GLU A 48 4.67 14.38 2.65
N SER A 49 4.34 14.47 3.93
CA SER A 49 4.49 13.37 4.90
C SER A 49 3.31 12.41 4.78
N LYS A 50 3.21 11.70 3.65
CA LYS A 50 2.23 10.62 3.46
C LYS A 50 2.70 9.62 2.39
N ILE A 51 2.31 8.37 2.56
CA ILE A 51 2.48 7.32 1.56
C ILE A 51 1.13 6.79 1.08
N ASN A 52 1.06 6.46 -0.21
CA ASN A 52 0.01 5.62 -0.75
C ASN A 52 0.47 4.17 -0.69
N PHE A 53 -0.30 3.30 -0.06
CA PHE A 53 -0.03 1.87 0.10
C PHE A 53 -1.12 1.07 -0.62
N ARG A 54 -0.75 0.31 -1.65
CA ARG A 54 -1.67 -0.47 -2.47
C ARG A 54 -1.48 -1.96 -2.21
N ILE A 55 -2.59 -2.67 -2.05
CA ILE A 55 -2.65 -4.12 -1.94
C ILE A 55 -3.64 -4.64 -2.98
N GLN A 56 -3.27 -5.71 -3.67
CA GLN A 56 -4.14 -6.47 -4.56
C GLN A 56 -4.04 -7.96 -4.21
N THR A 57 -5.18 -8.58 -3.97
CA THR A 57 -5.32 -10.01 -3.71
C THR A 57 -5.70 -10.75 -4.99
N ARG A 58 -5.41 -12.06 -5.01
CA ARG A 58 -5.73 -12.95 -6.15
C ARG A 58 -7.22 -13.26 -6.29
N GLY A 59 -8.01 -13.00 -5.25
CA GLY A 59 -9.41 -13.33 -5.13
C GLY A 59 -10.19 -12.19 -4.54
#